data_AF-A2ERM5-F1
#
_entry.id   AF-A2ERM5-F1
#
_cell.length_a   1.000
_cell.length_b   1.000
_cell.length_c   1.000
_cell.angle_alpha   90.00
_cell.angle_beta   90.00
_cell.angle_gamma   90.00
#
_symmetry.space_group_name_H-M   'P 1'
#
loop_
_entity.id
_entity.type
_entity.pdbx_description
1 polymer ?
#
loop_
_entity_poly.entity_id
_entity_poly.type
_entity_poly.pdbx_seq_one_letter_code
_entity_poly.pdbx_strand_id
1 'polypeptide(L)'
;MVAIPEIVKRAIPFIACTIEIIATASCFYMYDHIADGHSSTVASGYSPKHYKVNLEYYSLVSLFMFGMISLIMAIAELGLVFMPQYFKFVDSTILRAVIYILTGVAIIGTSADLGIAAGSMQFIIATVMIIIYLLENGINCK
;
A
#
# COMPACT_ATOMS: atom_id res chain seq x y z
N MET A 1 22.89 -3.36 18.63
CA MET A 1 21.53 -3.92 18.50
C MET A 1 20.63 -3.14 19.44
N VAL A 2 19.64 -2.42 18.90
CA VAL A 2 18.67 -1.67 19.71
C VAL A 2 17.44 -2.54 19.87
N ALA A 3 17.07 -2.86 21.11
CA ALA A 3 15.85 -3.61 21.39
C ALA A 3 14.64 -2.70 21.15
N ILE A 4 13.87 -2.97 20.09
CA ILE A 4 12.63 -2.25 19.81
C ILE A 4 11.58 -2.69 20.83
N PRO A 5 10.88 -1.75 21.50
CA PRO A 5 9.83 -2.09 22.45
C PRO A 5 8.74 -2.96 21.80
N GLU A 6 8.29 -4.00 22.50
CA GLU A 6 7.23 -4.91 22.02
C GLU A 6 5.93 -4.16 21.64
N ILE A 7 5.65 -3.04 22.31
CA ILE A 7 4.51 -2.19 21.98
C ILE A 7 4.61 -1.59 20.57
N VAL A 8 5.82 -1.24 20.12
CA VAL A 8 6.08 -0.69 18.78
C VAL A 8 5.90 -1.78 17.73
N LYS A 9 6.40 -2.99 18.01
CA LYS A 9 6.25 -4.14 17.11
C LYS A 9 4.78 -4.53 16.88
N ARG A 10 3.92 -4.36 17.88
CA ARG A 10 2.47 -4.59 17.76
C ARG A 10 1.69 -3.42 17.15
N ALA A 11 2.15 -2.19 17.37
CA ALA A 11 1.48 -1.00 16.83
C ALA A 11 1.65 -0.86 15.31
N ILE A 12 2.82 -1.19 14.78
CA ILE A 12 3.13 -1.09 13.34
C ILE A 12 2.15 -1.86 12.46
N PRO A 13 1.90 -3.16 12.67
CA PRO A 13 0.96 -3.91 11.82
C PRO A 13 -0.48 -3.41 11.97
N PHE A 14 -0.86 -2.89 13.13
CA PHE A 14 -2.18 -2.28 13.33
C PHE A 14 -2.35 -0.99 12.51
N ILE A 15 -1.33 -0.10 12.54
CA ILE A 15 -1.30 1.12 11.74
C ILE A 15 -1.29 0.78 10.25
N ALA A 16 -0.44 -0.17 9.85
CA ALA A 16 -0.33 -0.59 8.46
C ALA A 16 -1.63 -1.18 7.93
N CYS A 17 -2.31 -2.02 8.72
CA CYS A 17 -3.65 -2.52 8.41
C CYS A 17 -4.66 -1.38 8.16
N THR A 18 -4.64 -0.34 9.00
CA THR A 18 -5.56 0.80 8.85
C THR A 18 -5.29 1.56 7.55
N ILE A 19 -4.01 1.78 7.23
CA ILE A 19 -3.59 2.42 5.97
C ILE A 19 -4.05 1.59 4.77
N GLU A 20 -3.85 0.27 4.79
CA GLU A 20 -4.27 -0.62 3.70
C GLU A 20 -5.80 -0.67 3.51
N ILE A 21 -6.58 -0.55 4.58
CA ILE A 21 -8.05 -0.43 4.47
C ILE A 21 -8.43 0.88 3.76
N ILE A 22 -7.80 2.00 4.13
CA ILE A 22 -8.05 3.30 3.48
C ILE A 22 -7.62 3.24 2.00
N ALA A 23 -6.48 2.62 1.73
CA ALA A 23 -5.96 2.43 0.38
C ALA A 23 -6.90 1.58 -0.48
N THR A 24 -7.41 0.47 0.07
CA THR A 24 -8.43 -0.39 -0.55
C THR A 24 -9.71 0.39 -0.85
N ALA A 25 -10.22 1.15 0.14
CA ALA A 25 -11.40 1.98 -0.02
C ALA A 25 -11.20 3.05 -1.10
N SER A 26 -10.01 3.66 -1.16
CA SER A 26 -9.62 4.62 -2.20
C SER A 26 -9.66 4.00 -3.60
N CYS A 27 -9.10 2.80 -3.77
CA CYS A 27 -9.13 2.11 -5.06
C CYS A 27 -10.55 1.75 -5.51
N PHE A 28 -11.37 1.17 -4.62
CA PHE A 28 -12.73 0.78 -4.98
C PHE A 28 -13.69 1.97 -5.14
N TYR A 29 -13.49 3.05 -4.39
CA TYR A 29 -14.22 4.30 -4.63
C TYR A 29 -13.93 4.86 -6.02
N MET A 30 -12.65 4.91 -6.43
CA MET A 30 -12.29 5.36 -7.78
C MET A 30 -12.83 4.41 -8.85
N TYR A 31 -12.79 3.11 -8.59
CA TYR A 31 -13.30 2.08 -9.50
C TYR A 31 -14.79 2.30 -9.77
N ASP A 32 -15.60 2.45 -8.72
CA ASP A 32 -17.04 2.68 -8.80
C ASP A 32 -17.34 4.00 -9.52
N HIS A 33 -16.61 5.07 -9.16
CA HIS A 33 -16.77 6.37 -9.79
C HIS A 33 -16.54 6.35 -11.31
N ILE A 34 -15.48 5.67 -11.76
CA ILE A 34 -15.18 5.52 -13.20
C ILE A 34 -16.18 4.58 -13.87
N ALA A 35 -16.56 3.48 -13.22
CA ALA A 35 -17.52 2.51 -13.76
C ALA A 35 -18.91 3.12 -13.99
N ASP A 36 -19.32 4.10 -13.18
CA ASP A 36 -20.56 4.87 -13.34
C ASP A 36 -20.48 5.93 -14.46
N GLY A 37 -19.42 5.93 -15.27
CA GLY A 37 -19.26 6.83 -16.41
C GLY A 37 -18.82 8.25 -16.05
N HIS A 38 -18.34 8.48 -14.82
CA HIS A 38 -17.71 9.76 -14.47
C HIS A 38 -16.31 9.81 -15.09
N SER A 39 -15.96 10.97 -15.67
CA SER A 39 -14.67 11.17 -16.32
C SER A 39 -13.52 10.88 -15.34
N SER A 40 -12.73 9.85 -15.66
CA SER A 40 -11.58 9.44 -14.87
C SER A 40 -10.54 10.56 -14.83
N THR A 41 -10.46 11.30 -13.73
CA THR A 41 -9.34 12.19 -13.42
C THR A 41 -8.11 11.42 -12.92
N VAL A 42 -7.94 10.16 -13.37
CA VAL A 42 -6.72 9.39 -13.09
C VAL A 42 -5.57 10.12 -13.79
N ALA A 43 -4.71 10.74 -12.99
CA ALA A 43 -3.56 11.47 -13.49
C ALA A 43 -2.48 10.48 -13.98
N SER A 44 -2.65 9.95 -15.18
CA SER A 44 -1.69 9.02 -15.81
C SER A 44 -0.39 9.69 -16.27
N GLY A 45 -0.26 11.02 -16.11
CA GLY A 45 0.90 11.80 -16.56
C GLY A 45 1.09 11.86 -18.08
N TYR A 46 0.26 11.17 -18.87
CA TYR A 46 0.40 11.06 -20.32
C TYR A 46 -0.97 11.14 -21.00
N SER A 47 -1.15 12.16 -21.85
CA SER A 47 -2.37 12.30 -22.67
C SER A 47 -2.21 11.46 -23.94
N PRO A 48 -3.07 10.46 -24.21
CA PRO A 48 -2.97 9.62 -25.40
C PRO A 48 -3.59 10.38 -26.58
N LYS A 49 -2.97 11.48 -27.00
CA LYS A 49 -3.40 12.19 -28.22
C LYS A 49 -3.15 11.39 -29.50
N HIS A 50 -2.36 10.32 -29.42
CA HIS A 50 -1.86 9.59 -30.59
C HIS A 50 -2.22 8.09 -30.64
N TYR A 51 -2.87 7.54 -29.61
CA TYR A 51 -3.22 6.11 -29.60
C TYR A 51 -4.65 5.89 -29.11
N LYS A 52 -5.44 5.12 -29.88
CA LYS A 52 -6.76 4.62 -29.48
C LYS A 52 -6.59 3.45 -28.51
N VAL A 53 -6.20 3.75 -27.27
CA VAL A 53 -6.12 2.75 -26.19
C VAL A 53 -7.34 2.91 -25.29
N ASN A 54 -7.96 1.80 -24.87
CA ASN A 54 -9.07 1.82 -23.93
C ASN A 54 -8.55 2.09 -22.50
N LEU A 55 -8.19 3.35 -22.25
CA LEU A 55 -7.53 3.79 -21.01
C LEU A 55 -8.41 3.58 -19.78
N GLU A 56 -9.73 3.69 -19.96
CA GLU A 56 -10.73 3.41 -18.94
C GLU A 56 -10.69 1.96 -18.48
N TYR A 57 -10.70 0.99 -19.41
CA TYR A 57 -10.59 -0.43 -19.08
C TYR A 57 -9.31 -0.74 -18.29
N TYR A 58 -8.15 -0.26 -18.76
CA TYR A 58 -6.89 -0.48 -18.06
C TYR A 58 -6.85 0.18 -16.68
N SER A 59 -7.49 1.34 -16.53
CA SER A 59 -7.59 2.02 -15.23
C SER A 59 -8.47 1.24 -14.26
N LEU A 60 -9.64 0.79 -14.70
CA LEU A 60 -10.56 -0.03 -13.88
C LEU A 60 -9.90 -1.35 -13.45
N VAL A 61 -9.26 -2.07 -14.38
CA VAL A 61 -8.54 -3.31 -14.06
C VAL A 61 -7.40 -3.05 -13.07
N SER A 62 -6.63 -1.97 -13.26
CA SER A 62 -5.54 -1.62 -12.36
C SER A 62 -6.06 -1.29 -10.96
N LEU A 63 -7.10 -0.46 -10.85
CA LEU A 63 -7.73 -0.08 -9.58
C LEU A 63 -8.28 -1.30 -8.85
N PHE A 64 -8.93 -2.22 -9.57
CA PHE A 64 -9.42 -3.47 -8.99
C PHE A 64 -8.26 -4.34 -8.47
N MET A 65 -7.21 -4.53 -9.26
CA MET A 65 -6.05 -5.34 -8.87
C MET A 65 -5.31 -4.75 -7.67
N PHE A 66 -5.02 -3.44 -7.68
CA PHE A 66 -4.35 -2.77 -6.56
C PHE A 66 -5.22 -2.74 -5.30
N GLY A 67 -6.54 -2.51 -5.43
CA GLY A 67 -7.49 -2.60 -4.33
C GLY A 67 -7.51 -4.00 -3.70
N MET A 68 -7.50 -5.06 -4.52
CA MET A 68 -7.43 -6.44 -4.03
C MET A 68 -6.09 -6.77 -3.35
N ILE A 69 -4.96 -6.28 -3.89
CA ILE A 69 -3.64 -6.45 -3.26
C ILE A 69 -3.63 -5.76 -1.88
N SER A 70 -4.11 -4.52 -1.80
CA SER A 70 -4.21 -3.80 -0.53
C SER A 70 -5.13 -4.49 0.47
N LEU A 71 -6.26 -5.06 0.01
CA LEU A 71 -7.15 -5.82 0.88
C LEU A 71 -6.48 -7.08 1.45
N ILE A 72 -5.76 -7.83 0.62
CA ILE A 72 -5.02 -9.02 1.05
C ILE A 72 -3.94 -8.62 2.05
N MET A 73 -3.23 -7.52 1.82
CA MET A 73 -2.23 -6.99 2.75
C MET A 73 -2.87 -6.55 4.07
N ALA A 74 -4.03 -5.88 4.05
CA ALA A 74 -4.77 -5.55 5.28
C ALA A 74 -5.11 -6.80 6.10
N ILE A 75 -5.60 -7.85 5.45
CA ILE A 75 -5.90 -9.13 6.10
C ILE A 75 -4.63 -9.76 6.68
N ALA A 76 -3.51 -9.72 5.94
CA ALA A 76 -2.23 -10.25 6.41
C ALA A 76 -1.71 -9.49 7.64
N GLU A 77 -1.81 -8.17 7.63
CA GLU A 77 -1.42 -7.31 8.75
C GLU A 77 -2.29 -7.56 10.00
N LEU A 78 -3.60 -7.69 9.80
CA LEU A 78 -4.53 -8.05 10.87
C LEU A 78 -4.22 -9.46 11.40
N GLY A 79 -3.87 -10.39 10.51
CA GLY A 79 -3.38 -11.73 10.83
C GLY A 79 -2.10 -11.73 11.67
N LEU A 80 -1.14 -10.85 11.38
CA LEU A 80 0.08 -10.69 12.18
C LEU A 80 -0.22 -10.19 13.61
N VAL A 81 -1.27 -9.38 13.79
CA VAL A 81 -1.69 -8.89 15.12
C VAL A 81 -2.31 -10.01 15.97
N PHE A 82 -3.25 -10.77 15.40
CA PHE A 82 -4.03 -11.76 16.16
C PHE A 82 -3.41 -13.16 16.18
N MET A 83 -2.78 -13.57 15.09
CA MET A 83 -2.29 -14.94 14.90
C MET A 83 -0.94 -14.98 14.15
N PRO A 84 0.14 -14.39 14.71
CA PRO A 84 1.43 -14.24 14.04
C PRO A 84 2.05 -15.58 13.58
N GLN A 85 1.73 -16.69 14.24
CA GLN A 85 2.21 -18.02 13.91
C GLN A 85 1.85 -18.52 12.51
N TYR A 86 0.71 -18.09 11.95
CA TYR A 86 0.25 -18.48 10.61
C TYR A 86 0.71 -17.53 9.50
N PHE A 87 1.11 -16.31 9.85
CA PHE A 87 1.49 -15.25 8.91
C PHE A 87 3.00 -15.03 8.81
N LYS A 88 3.81 -16.04 9.16
CA LYS A 88 5.28 -15.98 9.13
C LYS A 88 5.89 -15.58 7.78
N PHE A 89 5.18 -15.84 6.67
CA PHE A 89 5.65 -15.45 5.34
C PHE A 89 5.65 -13.92 5.13
N VAL A 90 4.80 -13.19 5.86
CA VAL A 90 4.74 -11.72 5.84
C VAL A 90 5.56 -11.11 6.97
N ASP A 91 6.09 -11.91 7.90
CA ASP A 91 6.85 -11.42 9.07
C ASP A 91 8.16 -10.70 8.69
N SER A 92 8.62 -10.85 7.44
CA SER A 92 9.78 -10.12 6.94
C SER A 92 9.50 -8.62 6.82
N THR A 93 10.09 -7.83 7.72
CA THR A 93 9.99 -6.36 7.75
C THR A 93 10.40 -5.72 6.42
N ILE A 94 11.44 -6.22 5.76
CA ILE A 94 11.92 -5.65 4.50
C ILE A 94 10.98 -5.98 3.34
N LEU A 95 10.40 -7.18 3.31
CA LEU A 95 9.43 -7.57 2.29
C LEU A 95 8.19 -6.69 2.37
N ARG A 96 7.67 -6.46 3.59
CA ARG A 96 6.55 -5.55 3.84
C ARG A 96 6.84 -4.13 3.37
N ALA A 97 8.03 -3.61 3.70
CA ALA A 97 8.44 -2.28 3.25
C ALA A 97 8.46 -2.15 1.72
N VAL A 98 8.97 -3.17 1.01
CA VAL A 98 8.98 -3.19 -0.46
C VAL A 98 7.56 -3.22 -1.02
N ILE A 99 6.69 -4.05 -0.46
CA ILE A 99 5.28 -4.12 -0.88
C ILE A 99 4.62 -2.75 -0.72
N TYR A 100 4.80 -2.09 0.43
CA TYR A 100 4.22 -0.76 0.68
C TYR A 100 4.75 0.35 -0.20
N ILE A 101 6.02 0.28 -0.62
CA ILE A 101 6.56 1.23 -1.61
C ILE A 101 5.85 1.02 -2.95
N LEU A 102 5.72 -0.24 -3.39
CA LEU A 102 5.10 -0.56 -4.67
C LEU A 102 3.61 -0.21 -4.69
N THR A 103 2.86 -0.55 -3.63
CA THR A 103 1.45 -0.19 -3.50
C THR A 103 1.27 1.31 -3.32
N GLY A 104 2.15 1.98 -2.56
CA GLY A 104 2.17 3.43 -2.38
C GLY A 104 2.26 4.20 -3.69
N VAL A 105 3.16 3.79 -4.60
CA VAL A 105 3.28 4.41 -5.94
C VAL A 105 1.97 4.27 -6.72
N ALA A 106 1.34 3.10 -6.68
CA ALA A 106 0.11 2.85 -7.41
C ALA A 106 -1.08 3.65 -6.85
N ILE A 107 -1.15 3.83 -5.53
CA ILE A 107 -2.31 4.39 -4.81
C ILE A 107 -2.29 5.92 -4.75
N ILE A 108 -1.12 6.57 -4.86
CA ILE A 108 -1.05 8.03 -4.97
C ILE A 108 -1.90 8.56 -6.14
N GLY A 109 -2.01 7.80 -7.23
CA GLY A 109 -2.79 8.18 -8.41
C GLY A 109 -4.30 7.98 -8.29
N THR A 110 -4.81 7.47 -7.17
CA THR A 110 -6.23 7.10 -7.00
C THR A 110 -7.00 8.14 -6.17
N SER A 111 -8.29 8.35 -6.44
CA SER A 111 -9.22 9.13 -5.60
C SER A 111 -8.70 10.45 -5.00
N ALA A 112 -8.05 11.30 -5.82
CA ALA A 112 -7.56 12.63 -5.45
C ALA A 112 -6.91 12.69 -4.04
N ASP A 113 -7.55 13.35 -3.09
CA ASP A 113 -7.01 13.55 -1.74
C ASP A 113 -6.85 12.25 -0.94
N LEU A 114 -7.75 11.28 -1.16
CA LEU A 114 -7.76 10.02 -0.40
C LEU A 114 -6.61 9.10 -0.80
N GLY A 115 -6.31 8.97 -2.10
CA GLY A 115 -5.17 8.19 -2.55
C GLY A 115 -3.84 8.87 -2.29
N ILE A 116 -3.76 10.21 -2.37
CA ILE A 116 -2.56 10.95 -1.95
C ILE A 116 -2.29 10.71 -0.45
N ALA A 117 -3.32 10.80 0.40
CA ALA A 117 -3.20 10.53 1.83
C ALA A 117 -2.81 9.06 2.10
N ALA A 118 -3.48 8.08 1.49
CA ALA A 118 -3.17 6.67 1.70
C ALA A 118 -1.76 6.31 1.20
N GLY A 119 -1.40 6.73 0.00
CA GLY A 119 -0.10 6.45 -0.61
C GLY A 119 1.05 7.11 0.14
N SER A 120 0.90 8.36 0.60
CA SER A 120 1.91 9.01 1.45
C SER A 120 2.09 8.30 2.78
N MET A 121 1.02 7.82 3.41
CA MET A 121 1.11 7.02 4.64
C MET A 121 1.77 5.66 4.41
N GLN A 122 1.57 5.02 3.24
CA GLN A 122 2.29 3.80 2.84
C GLN A 122 3.80 4.04 2.72
N PHE A 123 4.23 5.18 2.17
CA PHE A 123 5.65 5.54 2.13
C PHE A 123 6.24 5.80 3.52
N ILE A 124 5.49 6.47 4.40
CA ILE A 124 5.93 6.72 5.77
C ILE A 124 6.14 5.39 6.51
N ILE A 125 5.16 4.48 6.47
CA ILE A 125 5.27 3.19 7.16
C ILE A 125 6.38 2.32 6.56
N ALA A 126 6.56 2.32 5.24
CA ALA A 126 7.67 1.63 4.57
C ALA A 126 9.03 2.16 5.04
N THR A 127 9.17 3.49 5.16
CA THR A 127 10.39 4.13 5.65
C THR A 127 10.68 3.72 7.10
N VAL A 128 9.66 3.72 7.96
CA VAL A 128 9.79 3.26 9.35
C VAL A 128 10.24 1.80 9.41
N MET A 129 9.67 0.93 8.56
CA MET A 129 10.07 -0.48 8.48
C MET A 129 11.52 -0.67 8.02
N ILE A 130 11.99 0.12 7.04
CA ILE A 130 13.39 0.10 6.61
C ILE A 130 14.32 0.52 7.76
N ILE A 131 13.99 1.58 8.48
CA ILE A 131 14.78 2.04 9.63
C ILE A 131 14.86 0.94 10.70
N ILE A 132 13.73 0.30 11.01
CA ILE A 132 13.67 -0.82 11.96
C ILE A 132 14.56 -1.97 11.50
N TYR A 133 14.45 -2.36 10.24
CA TYR A 133 15.29 -3.41 9.67
C TYR A 133 16.79 -3.10 9.77
N LEU A 134 17.19 -1.86 9.52
CA LEU A 134 18.59 -1.41 9.66
C LEU A 134 19.07 -1.41 11.12
N LEU A 135 18.20 -1.04 12.07
CA LEU A 135 18.51 -1.05 13.50
C LEU A 135 18.65 -2.48 14.07
N GLU A 136 17.83 -3.41 13.59
CA GLU A 136 17.85 -4.82 14.02
C GLU A 136 19.05 -5.58 13.44
N ASN A 137 19.35 -5.40 12.15
CA ASN A 137 20.44 -6.13 11.49
C ASN A 137 21.83 -5.48 11.66
N GLY A 138 21.86 -4.26 12.18
CA GLY A 138 23.07 -3.46 12.30
C GLY A 138 23.56 -3.01 10.92
N ILE A 139 23.96 -1.74 10.84
CA ILE A 139 24.73 -1.25 9.71
C ILE A 139 26.10 -1.92 9.80
N ASN A 140 26.22 -3.16 9.29
CA ASN A 140 27.51 -3.77 8.96
C ASN A 140 28.00 -3.10 7.67
N CYS A 141 28.30 -1.80 7.76
CA CYS A 141 29.21 -1.16 6.80
C CYS A 141 30.59 -1.79 7.04
N LYS A 142 30.86 -2.86 6.30
CA LYS A 142 32.23 -3.24 5.99
C LYS A 142 32.71 -2.39 4.83
#